data_AF-A0A371Q9W1-F1
#
_entry.id   AF-A0A371Q9W1-F1
#
_cell.length_a   1.000
_cell.length_b   1.000
_cell.length_c   1.000
_cell.angle_alpha   90.00
_cell.angle_beta   90.00
_cell.angle_gamma   90.00
#
_symmetry.space_group_name_H-M   'P 1'
#
loop_
_entity.id
_entity.type
_entity.pdbx_description
1 polymer ?
#
loop_
_entity_poly.entity_id
_entity_poly.type
_entity_poly.pdbx_seq_one_letter_code
_entity_poly.pdbx_strand_id
1 'polypeptide(L)'
;MIKDHPFADGHHLTWELTGFGTDDRIEVSASLTREQFIRVRHLFPLGADAWMLAGEYPVPPGIWGPLREILGITAFREGIDYFLGARQDLPDGRLRRPAPGADPLPGPIPPS
;
A
#
# COMPACT_ATOMS: atom_id res chain seq x y z
N MET A 1 -16.07 11.18 -15.37
CA MET A 1 -14.86 12.01 -15.15
C MET A 1 -14.50 11.84 -13.69
N ILE A 2 -13.43 11.10 -13.38
CA ILE A 2 -12.93 10.92 -12.02
C ILE A 2 -12.05 12.15 -11.74
N LYS A 3 -12.55 13.10 -10.95
CA LYS A 3 -11.89 14.40 -10.73
C LYS A 3 -11.45 14.66 -9.30
N ASP A 4 -11.75 13.76 -8.37
CA ASP A 4 -11.58 14.06 -6.94
C ASP A 4 -10.49 13.23 -6.25
N HIS A 5 -9.77 12.35 -6.96
CA HIS A 5 -8.81 11.41 -6.35
C HIS A 5 -7.45 11.49 -7.07
N PRO A 6 -6.62 12.52 -6.80
CA PRO A 6 -5.36 12.81 -7.49
C PRO A 6 -4.24 11.76 -7.30
N PHE A 7 -4.54 10.58 -6.75
CA PHE A 7 -3.58 9.52 -6.50
C PHE A 7 -3.86 8.25 -7.32
N ALA A 8 -4.95 8.23 -8.09
CA ALA A 8 -5.28 7.07 -8.92
C ALA A 8 -4.25 6.84 -10.05
N ASP A 9 -3.29 7.75 -10.22
CA ASP A 9 -2.23 7.69 -11.23
C ASP A 9 -0.89 7.10 -10.72
N GLY A 10 -0.71 6.93 -9.41
CA GLY A 10 0.42 6.20 -8.82
C GLY A 10 1.79 6.91 -8.87
N HIS A 11 1.85 8.23 -8.96
CA HIS A 11 3.11 8.97 -9.13
C HIS A 11 3.77 9.51 -7.84
N HIS A 12 3.02 9.65 -6.73
CA HIS A 12 3.53 10.20 -5.45
C HIS A 12 3.19 9.31 -4.26
N LEU A 13 3.44 8.02 -4.44
CA LEU A 13 2.95 6.98 -3.56
C LEU A 13 4.05 5.97 -3.27
N THR A 14 4.31 5.79 -1.97
CA THR A 14 5.17 4.75 -1.43
C THR A 14 4.29 3.61 -0.93
N TRP A 15 4.41 2.45 -1.57
CA TRP A 15 3.65 1.24 -1.26
C TRP A 15 4.44 0.35 -0.32
N GLU A 16 3.78 -0.18 0.70
CA GLU A 16 4.47 -0.94 1.74
C GLU A 16 3.75 -2.23 2.11
N LEU A 17 4.52 -3.29 2.31
CA LEU A 17 4.11 -4.45 3.09
C LEU A 17 4.55 -4.22 4.54
N THR A 18 3.60 -4.20 5.47
CA THR A 18 3.86 -4.12 6.90
C THR A 18 3.40 -5.40 7.58
N GLY A 19 4.19 -5.95 8.48
CA GLY A 19 3.81 -7.11 9.30
C GLY A 19 3.84 -6.74 10.78
N PHE A 20 2.76 -7.02 11.51
CA PHE A 20 2.65 -6.78 12.94
C PHE A 20 2.74 -8.10 13.70
N GLY A 21 3.63 -8.15 14.70
CA GLY A 21 3.74 -9.27 15.62
C GLY A 21 2.63 -9.26 16.68
N THR A 22 2.61 -10.27 17.55
CA THR A 22 1.58 -10.41 18.61
C THR A 22 1.60 -9.30 19.66
N ASP A 23 2.65 -8.47 19.68
CA ASP A 23 2.80 -7.30 20.56
C ASP A 23 2.50 -5.97 19.85
N ASP A 24 1.84 -6.03 18.69
CA ASP A 24 1.52 -4.89 17.80
C ASP A 24 2.76 -4.12 17.29
N ARG A 25 3.96 -4.70 17.40
CA ARG A 25 5.18 -4.08 16.86
C ARG A 25 5.35 -4.45 15.40
N ILE A 26 5.90 -3.51 14.63
CA ILE A 26 6.28 -3.72 13.24
C ILE A 26 7.47 -4.69 13.21
N GLU A 27 7.24 -5.89 12.70
CA GLU A 27 8.27 -6.91 12.47
C GLU A 27 8.77 -6.90 11.02
N VAL A 28 7.96 -6.41 10.08
CA VAL A 28 8.29 -6.33 8.65
C VAL A 28 7.86 -4.98 8.11
N SER A 29 8.74 -4.32 7.36
CA SER A 29 8.42 -3.13 6.55
C SER A 29 9.22 -3.22 5.26
N ALA A 30 8.54 -3.39 4.13
CA ALA A 30 9.17 -3.48 2.82
C ALA A 30 8.46 -2.58 1.81
N SER A 31 9.21 -1.69 1.15
CA SER A 31 8.68 -0.82 0.11
C SER A 31 8.59 -1.56 -1.23
N LEU A 32 7.52 -1.32 -1.97
CA LEU A 32 7.25 -1.91 -3.27
C LEU A 32 7.57 -0.91 -4.38
N THR A 33 8.14 -1.41 -5.48
CA THR A 33 8.19 -0.64 -6.72
C THR A 33 6.79 -0.51 -7.34
N ARG A 34 6.62 0.45 -8.25
CA ARG A 34 5.36 0.61 -9.02
C ARG A 34 4.96 -0.67 -9.76
N GLU A 35 5.93 -1.36 -10.36
CA GLU A 35 5.67 -2.61 -11.08
C GLU A 35 5.19 -3.71 -10.13
N GLN A 36 5.87 -3.89 -8.99
CA GLN A 36 5.47 -4.84 -7.96
C GLN A 36 4.06 -4.56 -7.47
N PHE A 37 3.75 -3.29 -7.18
CA PHE A 37 2.40 -2.91 -6.77
C PHE A 37 1.35 -3.25 -7.81
N ILE A 38 1.56 -2.94 -9.10
CA ILE A 38 0.58 -3.27 -10.14
C ILE A 38 0.29 -4.78 -10.13
N ARG A 39 1.33 -5.61 -10.01
CA ARG A 39 1.18 -7.07 -9.93
C ARG A 39 0.45 -7.51 -8.67
N VAL A 40 0.79 -6.95 -7.50
CA VAL A 40 0.12 -7.27 -6.23
C VAL A 40 -1.35 -6.83 -6.24
N ARG A 41 -1.65 -5.65 -6.79
CA ARG A 41 -3.01 -5.11 -6.91
C ARG A 41 -3.96 -6.09 -7.60
N HIS A 42 -3.47 -6.82 -8.61
CA HIS A 42 -4.25 -7.82 -9.34
C HIS A 42 -4.54 -9.11 -8.54
N LEU A 43 -3.92 -9.30 -7.37
CA LEU A 43 -4.22 -10.43 -6.49
C LEU A 43 -5.47 -10.21 -5.63
N PHE A 44 -6.01 -9.00 -5.56
CA PHE A 44 -7.13 -8.67 -4.67
C PHE A 44 -8.38 -8.28 -5.46
N PRO A 45 -9.58 -8.72 -5.03
CA PRO A 45 -10.84 -8.44 -5.72
C PRO A 45 -11.42 -7.07 -5.31
N LEU A 46 -10.62 -6.00 -5.33
CA LEU A 46 -10.96 -4.71 -4.72
C LEU A 46 -11.29 -3.59 -5.72
N GLY A 47 -11.15 -3.85 -7.03
CA GLY A 47 -11.22 -2.79 -8.04
C GLY A 47 -10.02 -1.83 -7.98
N ALA A 48 -9.97 -0.85 -8.89
CA ALA A 48 -8.81 0.06 -9.00
C ALA A 48 -8.71 1.08 -7.84
N ASP A 49 -9.85 1.51 -7.30
CA ASP A 49 -9.92 2.74 -6.48
C ASP A 49 -9.83 2.51 -4.97
N ALA A 50 -10.21 1.32 -4.49
CA ALA A 50 -10.32 1.07 -3.06
C ALA A 50 -8.95 1.11 -2.35
N TRP A 51 -7.89 0.68 -3.05
CA TRP A 51 -6.53 0.49 -2.53
C TRP A 51 -5.94 1.68 -1.76
N MET A 52 -6.35 2.89 -2.10
CA MET A 52 -5.88 4.12 -1.45
C MET A 52 -6.85 4.67 -0.40
N LEU A 53 -8.12 4.30 -0.47
CA LEU A 53 -9.15 4.79 0.44
C LEU A 53 -9.13 4.03 1.77
N ALA A 54 -8.80 2.73 1.75
CA ALA A 54 -8.78 1.94 2.99
C ALA A 54 -7.48 2.08 3.80
N GLY A 55 -6.42 2.68 3.23
CA GLY A 55 -5.13 2.90 3.88
C GLY A 55 -4.26 1.64 4.02
N GLU A 56 -4.84 0.50 4.40
CA GLU A 56 -4.20 -0.80 4.52
C GLU A 56 -5.17 -1.96 4.22
N TYR A 57 -4.66 -3.00 3.58
CA TYR A 57 -5.41 -4.20 3.23
C TYR A 57 -4.79 -5.44 3.86
N PRO A 58 -5.58 -6.28 4.56
CA PRO A 58 -5.05 -7.51 5.12
C PRO A 58 -4.58 -8.44 3.99
N VAL A 59 -3.43 -9.07 4.21
CA VAL A 59 -2.82 -10.02 3.28
C VAL A 59 -3.13 -11.44 3.77
N PRO A 60 -4.19 -12.09 3.25
CA PRO A 60 -4.56 -13.42 3.70
C PRO A 60 -3.52 -14.48 3.29
N PRO A 61 -3.38 -15.58 4.05
CA PRO A 61 -2.45 -16.67 3.73
C PRO A 61 -2.59 -17.23 2.30
N GLY A 62 -3.80 -17.21 1.74
CA GLY A 62 -4.08 -17.71 0.39
C GLY A 62 -3.34 -16.99 -0.74
N ILE A 63 -2.83 -15.76 -0.51
CA ILE A 63 -2.07 -15.00 -1.52
C ILE A 63 -0.57 -14.89 -1.20
N TRP A 64 -0.10 -15.50 -0.10
CA TRP A 64 1.30 -15.42 0.32
C TRP A 64 2.26 -15.92 -0.76
N GLY A 65 1.99 -17.08 -1.38
CA GLY A 65 2.83 -17.64 -2.43
C GLY A 65 3.12 -16.67 -3.59
N PRO A 66 2.07 -16.22 -4.32
CA PRO A 66 2.21 -15.21 -5.37
C PRO A 66 2.88 -13.92 -4.89
N LEU A 67 2.57 -13.47 -3.67
CA LEU A 67 3.16 -12.26 -3.10
C LEU A 67 4.66 -12.42 -2.85
N ARG A 68 5.13 -13.59 -2.40
CA ARG A 68 6.57 -13.87 -2.25
C ARG A 68 7.31 -13.77 -3.57
N GLU A 69 6.72 -14.31 -4.64
CA GLU A 69 7.35 -14.28 -5.96
C GLU A 69 7.45 -12.85 -6.51
N ILE A 70 6.43 -12.03 -6.30
CA ILE A 70 6.43 -10.64 -6.76
C ILE A 70 7.43 -9.79 -5.95
N LEU A 71 7.49 -9.99 -4.64
CA LEU A 71 8.31 -9.18 -3.74
C LEU A 71 9.74 -9.70 -3.57
N GLY A 72 10.02 -10.93 -3.99
CA GLY A 72 11.32 -11.58 -3.76
C GLY A 72 11.59 -11.90 -2.29
N ILE A 73 10.55 -12.03 -1.46
CA ILE A 73 10.71 -12.33 -0.02
C ILE A 73 10.77 -13.85 0.21
N THR A 74 11.66 -14.27 1.12
CA THR A 74 11.94 -15.68 1.36
C THR A 74 10.77 -16.42 2.00
N ALA A 75 10.11 -15.81 2.98
CA ALA A 75 8.99 -16.42 3.70
C ALA A 75 8.09 -15.39 4.38
N PHE A 76 6.79 -15.69 4.42
CA PHE A 76 5.87 -15.14 5.42
C PHE A 76 5.99 -15.97 6.70
N ARG A 77 5.81 -15.34 7.86
CA ARG A 77 5.88 -16.02 9.17
C ARG A 77 4.49 -16.20 9.73
N GLU A 78 4.23 -17.36 10.32
CA GLU A 78 3.02 -17.59 11.08
C GLU A 78 2.99 -16.70 12.32
N GLY A 79 1.79 -16.26 12.72
CA GLY A 79 1.59 -15.36 13.87
C GLY A 79 1.91 -13.88 13.61
N ILE A 80 2.20 -13.50 12.35
CA ILE A 80 2.34 -12.10 11.94
C ILE A 80 1.13 -11.71 11.08
N ASP A 81 0.50 -10.60 11.43
CA ASP A 81 -0.58 -10.00 10.66
C ASP A 81 0.00 -9.05 9.61
N TYR A 82 -0.11 -9.44 8.35
CA TYR A 82 0.44 -8.68 7.23
C TYR A 82 -0.61 -7.79 6.58
N PHE A 83 -0.23 -6.54 6.32
CA PHE A 83 -1.03 -5.54 5.65
C PHE A 83 -0.27 -4.93 4.48
N LEU A 84 -0.95 -4.74 3.35
CA LEU A 84 -0.43 -3.97 2.24
C LEU A 84 -1.07 -2.58 2.24
N GLY A 85 -0.24 -1.56 2.31
CA GLY A 85 -0.68 -0.20 2.53
C GLY A 85 -0.13 0.79 1.54
N ALA A 86 -0.81 1.92 1.53
CA ALA A 86 -0.56 3.04 0.66
C ALA A 86 -0.13 4.27 1.46
N ARG A 87 1.09 4.77 1.24
CA ARG A 87 1.53 6.06 1.80
C ARG A 87 1.72 7.07 0.69
N GLN A 88 1.31 8.29 0.97
CA GLN A 88 1.50 9.44 0.11
C GLN A 88 2.82 10.13 0.45
N ASP A 89 3.62 10.36 -0.59
CA ASP A 89 4.77 11.25 -0.51
C ASP A 89 4.27 12.72 -0.55
N LEU A 90 4.59 13.47 0.50
CA LEU A 90 4.33 14.90 0.57
C LEU A 90 5.50 15.71 -0.01
N PRO A 91 5.26 16.92 -0.55
CA PRO A 91 6.32 17.76 -1.12
C PRO A 91 7.46 18.11 -0.15
N ASP A 92 7.21 18.03 1.16
CA ASP A 92 8.18 18.29 2.23
C ASP A 92 8.96 17.04 2.67
N GLY A 93 8.80 15.91 1.96
CA GLY A 93 9.48 14.65 2.24
C GLY A 93 8.82 13.79 3.32
N ARG A 94 7.67 14.21 3.88
CA ARG A 94 6.91 13.39 4.83
C ARG A 94 6.05 12.36 4.12
N LEU A 95 5.78 11.26 4.82
CA LEU A 95 4.82 10.24 4.40
C LEU A 95 3.49 10.44 5.12
N ARG A 96 2.38 10.45 4.37
CA ARG A 96 1.02 10.51 4.92
C ARG A 96 0.25 9.25 4.55
N ARG A 97 -0.43 8.63 5.51
CA ARG A 97 -1.43 7.61 5.21
C ARG A 97 -2.81 8.26 4.98
N PRO A 98 -3.50 8.00 3.88
CA PRO A 98 -4.91 8.40 3.75
C PRO A 98 -5.73 7.60 4.77
N ALA A 99 -6.53 8.29 5.59
CA ALA A 99 -7.49 7.63 6.48
C ALA A 99 -8.89 7.70 5.85
N PRO A 100 -9.71 6.64 5.94
CA PRO A 100 -11.10 6.68 5.51
C PRO A 100 -11.84 7.87 6.15
N GLY A 101 -12.45 8.74 5.34
CA GLY A 101 -13.23 9.89 5.82
C GLY A 101 -12.44 11.18 6.11
N ALA A 102 -11.14 11.24 5.79
CA ALA A 102 -10.37 12.48 5.88
C ALA A 102 -10.47 13.32 4.59
N ASP A 103 -11.19 14.45 4.63
CA ASP A 103 -11.25 15.46 3.55
C ASP A 103 -10.73 16.86 4.04
N PRO A 104 -10.07 17.70 3.20
CA PRO A 104 -9.62 17.45 1.84
C PRO A 104 -8.09 17.51 1.58
N LEU A 105 -7.75 16.72 0.56
CA LEU A 105 -6.72 16.79 -0.48
C LEU A 105 -5.20 16.85 -0.17
N PRO A 106 -4.39 16.10 -0.95
CA PRO A 106 -2.95 16.35 -1.04
C PRO A 106 -2.60 17.72 -1.59
N GLY A 107 -1.44 18.21 -1.19
CA GLY A 107 -0.80 19.35 -1.84
C GLY A 107 -0.54 19.13 -3.34
N PRO A 108 -0.15 20.19 -4.06
CA PRO A 108 -0.03 20.18 -5.52
C PRO A 108 0.95 19.12 -6.02
N ILE A 109 0.59 18.49 -7.14
CA ILE A 109 1.44 17.56 -7.90
C ILE A 109 2.68 18.33 -8.40
N PRO A 110 3.92 17.88 -8.10
CA PRO A 110 5.13 18.44 -8.68
C PRO A 110 5.11 18.40 -10.22
N PRO A 111 5.63 19.44 -10.92
CA PRO A 111 5.74 19.39 -12.36
C PRO A 111 6.75 18.31 -12.79
N SER A 112 6.37 17.59 -13.85
CA SER A 112 7.15 16.59 -14.59
C SER A 112 8.34 17.18 -15.33
#